data_AF-A0AAE2YH11-F1
#
_entry.id   AF-A0AAE2YH11-F1
#
_cell.length_a   1.000
_cell.length_b   1.000
_cell.length_c   1.000
_cell.angle_alpha   90.00
_cell.angle_beta   90.00
_cell.angle_gamma   90.00
#
_symmetry.space_group_name_H-M   'P 1'
#
loop_
_entity.id
_entity.type
_entity.pdbx_description
1 polymer ?
#
loop_
_entity_poly.entity_id
_entity_poly.type
_entity_poly.pdbx_seq_one_letter_code
_entity_poly.pdbx_strand_id
1 'polypeptide(L)'
;MGETEGRREAVRLLEARLERQGEEIERQRARIEELEREIAEWKVRFEAARREYEAEVKRLETALGSVEEVSREKEKLERALEEEKLKLRRLEEDKELSENMLQAEISRLKGEVLAREGMIEELEGEVVRLKERVSELEGEKKKLEGLVSSLEKLIEGDINYKPYFILKGVGRCRMSDLAKTMGVTEGQVRLIVARMEKMGIVKLSGEEVKLNEEFFGVD
;
A
#
# COMPACT_ATOMS: atom_id res chain seq x y z
N MET A 1 -31.54 -131.69 66.65
CA MET A 1 -31.02 -130.47 67.30
C MET A 1 -30.15 -129.60 66.38
N GLY A 2 -29.52 -130.12 65.31
CA GLY A 2 -28.68 -129.29 64.42
C GLY A 2 -29.41 -128.32 63.47
N GLU A 3 -30.65 -128.62 63.04
CA GLU A 3 -31.41 -127.75 62.12
C GLU A 3 -31.85 -126.41 62.74
N THR A 4 -32.12 -126.38 64.04
CA THR A 4 -32.56 -125.18 64.76
C THR A 4 -31.42 -124.21 65.03
N GLU A 5 -30.18 -124.70 65.08
CA GLU A 5 -28.98 -123.91 65.34
C GLU A 5 -28.48 -123.24 64.05
N GLY A 6 -28.43 -123.99 62.93
CA GLY A 6 -28.13 -123.43 61.61
C GLY A 6 -29.16 -122.41 61.11
N ARG A 7 -30.45 -122.58 61.44
CA ARG A 7 -31.49 -121.56 61.16
C ARG A 7 -31.29 -120.28 61.98
N ARG A 8 -30.87 -120.38 63.24
CA ARG A 8 -30.58 -119.20 64.08
C ARG A 8 -29.35 -118.45 63.59
N GLU A 9 -28.32 -119.16 63.14
CA GLU A 9 -27.11 -118.54 62.60
C GLU A 9 -27.36 -117.86 61.25
N ALA A 10 -28.19 -118.47 60.38
CA ALA A 10 -28.63 -117.84 59.13
C ALA A 10 -29.46 -116.56 59.37
N VAL A 11 -30.37 -116.58 60.35
CA VAL A 11 -31.13 -115.38 60.74
C VAL A 11 -30.20 -114.28 61.24
N ARG A 12 -29.22 -114.60 62.09
CA ARG A 12 -28.24 -113.63 62.60
C ARG A 12 -27.39 -113.00 61.48
N LEU A 13 -27.00 -113.79 60.48
CA LEU A 13 -26.26 -113.29 59.32
C LEU A 13 -27.12 -112.37 58.44
N LEU A 14 -28.41 -112.69 58.28
CA LEU A 14 -29.36 -111.85 57.56
C LEU A 14 -29.63 -110.54 58.32
N GLU A 15 -29.77 -110.59 59.64
CA GLU A 15 -29.92 -109.41 60.50
C GLU A 15 -28.70 -108.48 60.38
N ALA A 16 -27.48 -109.02 60.49
CA ALA A 16 -26.25 -108.24 60.33
C ALA A 16 -26.08 -107.66 58.90
N ARG A 17 -26.59 -108.36 57.87
CA ARG A 17 -26.60 -107.86 56.49
C ARG A 17 -27.62 -106.74 56.33
N LEU A 18 -28.81 -106.88 56.93
CA LEU A 18 -29.88 -105.90 56.89
C LEU A 18 -29.46 -104.61 57.63
N GLU A 19 -28.78 -104.75 58.76
CA GLU A 19 -28.20 -103.63 59.52
C GLU A 19 -27.14 -102.87 58.70
N ARG A 20 -26.18 -103.57 58.09
CA ARG A 20 -25.19 -102.95 57.18
C ARG A 20 -25.82 -102.27 55.98
N GLN A 21 -26.86 -102.87 55.39
CA GLN A 21 -27.59 -102.26 54.29
C GLN A 21 -28.39 -101.03 54.74
N GLY A 22 -28.94 -101.05 55.96
CA GLY A 22 -29.57 -99.88 56.58
C GLY A 22 -28.59 -98.74 56.79
N GLU A 23 -27.40 -99.02 57.35
CA GLU A 23 -26.34 -98.03 57.52
C GLU A 23 -25.87 -97.44 56.18
N GLU A 24 -25.74 -98.27 55.14
CA GLU A 24 -25.36 -97.80 53.81
C GLU A 24 -26.44 -96.92 53.17
N ILE A 25 -27.73 -97.26 53.34
CA ILE A 25 -28.85 -96.43 52.88
C ILE A 25 -28.82 -95.08 53.59
N GLU A 26 -28.60 -95.04 54.90
CA GLU A 26 -28.53 -93.77 55.65
C GLU A 26 -27.35 -92.91 55.21
N ARG A 27 -26.18 -93.51 54.94
CA ARG A 27 -25.03 -92.78 54.36
C ARG A 27 -25.35 -92.21 52.98
N GLN A 28 -25.99 -93.00 52.12
CA GLN A 28 -26.39 -92.55 50.78
C GLN A 28 -27.45 -91.43 50.86
N ARG A 29 -28.41 -91.52 51.78
CA ARG A 29 -29.40 -90.45 52.03
C ARG A 29 -28.70 -89.16 52.45
N ALA A 30 -27.78 -89.22 53.41
CA ALA A 30 -27.01 -88.05 53.84
C ALA A 30 -26.19 -87.43 52.69
N ARG A 31 -25.60 -88.27 51.83
CA ARG A 31 -24.86 -87.79 50.65
C ARG A 31 -25.77 -87.14 49.60
N ILE A 32 -26.98 -87.67 49.38
CA ILE A 32 -27.97 -87.07 48.49
C ILE A 32 -28.37 -85.69 49.01
N GLU A 33 -28.68 -85.56 50.30
CA GLU A 33 -29.04 -84.26 50.90
C GLU A 33 -27.91 -83.23 50.78
N GLU A 34 -26.66 -83.65 50.97
CA GLU A 34 -25.49 -82.78 50.78
C GLU A 34 -25.37 -82.29 49.34
N LEU A 35 -25.45 -83.21 48.36
CA LEU A 35 -25.41 -82.88 46.94
C LEU A 35 -26.58 -81.99 46.53
N GLU A 36 -27.77 -82.19 47.09
CA GLU A 36 -28.94 -81.33 46.84
C GLU A 36 -28.70 -79.90 47.35
N ARG A 37 -28.08 -79.74 48.53
CA ARG A 37 -27.68 -78.42 49.06
C ARG A 37 -26.64 -77.76 48.17
N GLU A 38 -25.60 -78.49 47.78
CA GLU A 38 -24.57 -77.97 46.87
C GLU A 38 -25.19 -77.52 45.54
N ILE A 39 -26.08 -78.32 44.94
CA ILE A 39 -26.78 -77.96 43.69
C ILE A 39 -27.61 -76.69 43.88
N ALA A 40 -28.31 -76.54 45.01
CA ALA A 40 -29.08 -75.33 45.30
C ALA A 40 -28.17 -74.10 45.43
N GLU A 41 -27.04 -74.20 46.13
CA GLU A 41 -26.07 -73.12 46.26
C GLU A 41 -25.46 -72.74 44.91
N TRP A 42 -25.04 -73.71 44.11
CA TRP A 42 -24.48 -73.48 42.78
C TRP A 42 -25.48 -72.82 41.85
N LYS A 43 -26.76 -73.20 41.90
CA LYS A 43 -27.82 -72.52 41.14
C LYS A 43 -27.94 -71.05 41.49
N VAL A 44 -27.97 -70.72 42.78
CA VAL A 44 -28.04 -69.32 43.24
C VAL A 44 -26.81 -68.53 42.81
N ARG A 45 -25.60 -69.09 42.98
CA ARG A 45 -24.35 -68.44 42.56
C ARG A 45 -24.30 -68.23 41.05
N PHE A 46 -24.72 -69.23 40.27
CA PHE A 46 -24.78 -69.14 38.82
C PHE A 46 -25.75 -68.05 38.35
N GLU A 47 -26.95 -67.97 38.95
CA GLU A 47 -27.91 -66.90 38.64
C GLU A 47 -27.39 -65.52 39.02
N ALA A 48 -26.71 -65.38 40.17
CA ALA A 48 -26.09 -64.12 40.58
C ALA A 48 -25.01 -63.67 39.59
N ALA A 49 -24.07 -64.57 39.26
CA ALA A 49 -23.02 -64.29 38.28
C ALA A 49 -23.61 -63.95 36.90
N ARG A 50 -24.65 -64.67 36.46
CA ARG A 50 -25.35 -64.38 35.21
C ARG A 50 -25.94 -62.96 35.20
N ARG A 51 -26.61 -62.55 36.29
CA ARG A 51 -27.18 -61.19 36.40
C ARG A 51 -26.09 -60.11 36.38
N GLU A 52 -24.94 -60.36 37.02
CA GLU A 52 -23.79 -59.45 36.99
C GLU A 52 -23.23 -59.31 35.58
N TYR A 53 -23.02 -60.42 34.86
CA TYR A 53 -22.58 -60.38 33.47
C TYR A 53 -23.59 -59.68 32.56
N GLU A 54 -24.89 -59.94 32.72
CA GLU A 54 -25.94 -59.24 31.96
C GLU A 54 -25.96 -57.73 32.23
N ALA A 55 -25.69 -57.31 33.47
CA ALA A 55 -25.58 -55.89 33.82
C ALA A 55 -24.33 -55.25 33.21
N GLU A 56 -23.20 -55.95 33.22
CA GLU A 56 -21.95 -55.45 32.67
C GLU A 56 -22.00 -55.35 31.13
N VAL A 57 -22.61 -56.32 30.45
CA VAL A 57 -22.85 -56.25 29.00
C VAL A 57 -23.64 -54.98 28.65
N LYS A 58 -24.72 -54.69 29.38
CA LYS A 58 -25.50 -53.46 29.15
C LYS A 58 -24.68 -52.18 29.36
N ARG A 59 -23.81 -52.15 30.37
CA ARG A 59 -22.90 -51.01 30.59
C ARG A 59 -21.94 -50.85 29.42
N LEU A 60 -21.34 -51.93 28.95
CA LEU A 60 -20.42 -51.92 27.81
C LEU A 60 -21.13 -51.48 26.53
N GLU A 61 -22.36 -51.91 26.28
CA GLU A 61 -23.16 -51.44 25.14
C GLU A 61 -23.39 -49.92 25.19
N THR A 62 -23.73 -49.38 26.37
CA THR A 62 -23.90 -47.92 26.51
C THR A 62 -22.58 -47.16 26.33
N ALA A 63 -21.49 -47.67 26.87
CA ALA A 63 -20.16 -47.06 26.73
C ALA A 63 -19.70 -47.08 25.27
N LEU A 64 -19.94 -48.18 24.55
CA LEU A 64 -19.63 -48.30 23.12
C LEU A 64 -20.39 -47.24 22.31
N GLY A 65 -21.68 -47.02 22.59
CA GLY A 65 -22.47 -45.98 21.94
C GLY A 65 -21.89 -44.58 22.12
N SER A 66 -21.46 -44.25 23.35
CA SER A 66 -20.80 -42.96 23.62
C SER A 66 -19.45 -42.84 22.90
N VAL A 67 -18.67 -43.91 22.81
CA VAL A 67 -17.39 -43.91 22.06
C VAL A 67 -17.62 -43.68 20.57
N GLU A 68 -18.66 -44.29 19.98
CA GLU A 68 -19.03 -44.08 18.58
C GLU A 68 -19.44 -42.62 18.32
N GLU A 69 -20.21 -42.02 19.23
CA GLU A 69 -20.62 -40.62 19.13
C GLU A 69 -19.41 -39.67 19.17
N VAL A 70 -18.53 -39.83 20.16
CA VAL A 70 -17.28 -39.07 20.26
C VAL A 70 -16.40 -39.27 19.04
N SER A 71 -16.34 -40.49 18.49
CA SER A 71 -15.57 -40.77 17.27
C SER A 71 -16.13 -40.00 16.06
N ARG A 72 -17.46 -39.93 15.91
CA ARG A 72 -18.10 -39.14 14.84
C ARG A 72 -17.86 -37.64 15.02
N GLU A 73 -17.89 -37.13 16.25
CA GLU A 73 -17.59 -35.72 16.53
C GLU A 73 -16.15 -35.38 16.22
N LYS A 74 -15.21 -36.25 16.62
CA LYS A 74 -13.79 -36.11 16.31
C LYS A 74 -13.57 -36.00 14.80
N GLU A 75 -14.16 -36.90 14.00
CA GLU A 75 -14.04 -36.84 12.54
C GLU A 75 -14.58 -35.52 11.94
N LYS A 76 -15.70 -35.01 12.48
CA LYS A 76 -16.26 -33.72 12.03
C LYS A 76 -15.30 -32.56 12.32
N LEU A 77 -14.75 -32.54 13.54
CA LEU A 77 -13.80 -31.50 13.95
C LEU A 77 -12.49 -31.58 13.14
N GLU A 78 -12.00 -32.77 12.83
CA GLU A 78 -10.81 -32.95 11.99
C GLU A 78 -11.04 -32.41 10.56
N ARG A 79 -12.21 -32.67 9.97
CA ARG A 79 -12.57 -32.10 8.66
C ARG A 79 -12.64 -30.58 8.70
N ALA A 80 -13.33 -30.02 9.70
CA ALA A 80 -13.45 -28.57 9.87
C ALA A 80 -12.09 -27.90 10.09
N LEU A 81 -11.21 -28.52 10.87
CA LEU A 81 -9.85 -28.04 11.10
C LEU A 81 -9.04 -28.01 9.79
N GLU A 82 -9.17 -29.03 8.95
CA GLU A 82 -8.46 -29.06 7.67
C GLU A 82 -8.98 -28.01 6.69
N GLU A 83 -10.29 -27.77 6.66
CA GLU A 83 -10.89 -26.68 5.89
C GLU A 83 -10.37 -25.31 6.34
N GLU A 84 -10.32 -25.06 7.65
CA GLU A 84 -9.78 -23.80 8.18
C GLU A 84 -8.29 -23.62 7.89
N LYS A 85 -7.48 -24.69 7.98
CA LYS A 85 -6.07 -24.64 7.55
C LYS A 85 -5.91 -24.27 6.08
N LEU A 86 -6.76 -24.81 5.21
CA LEU A 86 -6.75 -24.47 3.78
C LEU A 86 -7.14 -23.01 3.54
N LYS A 87 -8.14 -22.48 4.27
CA LYS A 87 -8.50 -21.06 4.20
C LYS A 87 -7.35 -20.16 4.66
N LEU A 88 -6.69 -20.53 5.76
CA LEU A 88 -5.57 -19.76 6.30
C LEU A 88 -4.40 -19.71 5.31
N ARG A 89 -4.04 -20.83 4.68
CA ARG A 89 -3.01 -20.84 3.61
C ARG A 89 -3.34 -19.91 2.46
N ARG A 90 -4.59 -19.92 1.98
CA ARG A 90 -5.01 -19.01 0.89
C ARG A 90 -4.91 -17.55 1.29
N LEU A 91 -5.32 -17.22 2.52
CA LEU A 91 -5.21 -15.85 3.03
C LEU A 91 -3.75 -15.41 3.17
N GLU A 92 -2.85 -16.31 3.56
CA GLU A 92 -1.41 -16.05 3.61
C GLU A 92 -0.84 -15.78 2.20
N GLU A 93 -1.20 -16.62 1.22
CA GLU A 93 -0.80 -16.44 -0.19
C GLU A 93 -1.33 -15.12 -0.77
N ASP A 94 -2.61 -14.81 -0.56
CA ASP A 94 -3.23 -13.55 -1.02
C ASP A 94 -2.57 -12.33 -0.39
N LYS A 95 -2.24 -12.42 0.91
CA LYS A 95 -1.53 -11.37 1.64
C LYS A 95 -0.14 -11.16 1.06
N GLU A 96 0.62 -12.23 0.84
CA GLU A 96 1.97 -12.15 0.29
C GLU A 96 1.96 -11.53 -1.12
N LEU A 97 1.02 -11.94 -1.98
CA LEU A 97 0.83 -11.34 -3.30
C LEU A 97 0.52 -9.84 -3.20
N SER A 98 -0.39 -9.45 -2.31
CA SER A 98 -0.73 -8.05 -2.10
C SER A 98 0.46 -7.23 -1.58
N GLU A 99 1.25 -7.76 -0.64
CA GLU A 99 2.44 -7.10 -0.12
C GLU A 99 3.49 -6.89 -1.22
N ASN A 100 3.73 -7.91 -2.05
CA ASN A 100 4.65 -7.83 -3.18
C ASN A 100 4.19 -6.78 -4.22
N MET A 101 2.90 -6.74 -4.54
CA MET A 101 2.34 -5.71 -5.43
C MET A 101 2.52 -4.31 -4.88
N LEU A 102 2.26 -4.10 -3.59
CA LEU A 102 2.44 -2.80 -2.93
C LEU A 102 3.91 -2.38 -2.90
N GLN A 103 4.84 -3.31 -2.64
CA GLN A 103 6.28 -3.01 -2.66
C GLN A 103 6.77 -2.61 -4.06
N ALA A 104 6.28 -3.29 -5.11
CA ALA A 104 6.58 -2.92 -6.48
C ALA A 104 6.06 -1.52 -6.83
N GLU A 105 4.83 -1.21 -6.43
CA GLU A 105 4.22 0.10 -6.65
C GLU A 105 4.95 1.22 -5.89
N ILE A 106 5.33 0.99 -4.63
CA ILE A 106 6.15 1.93 -3.85
C ILE A 106 7.49 2.20 -4.55
N SER A 107 8.13 1.15 -5.07
CA SER A 107 9.42 1.29 -5.77
C SER A 107 9.28 2.09 -7.06
N ARG A 108 8.20 1.86 -7.82
CA ARG A 108 7.84 2.61 -9.02
C ARG A 108 7.64 4.09 -8.70
N LEU A 109 6.83 4.41 -7.70
CA LEU A 109 6.56 5.77 -7.27
C LEU A 109 7.82 6.50 -6.76
N LYS A 110 8.70 5.81 -6.03
CA LYS A 110 10.01 6.38 -5.64
C LYS A 110 10.84 6.76 -6.86
N GLY A 111 10.87 5.91 -7.89
CA GLY A 111 11.54 6.21 -9.15
C GLY A 111 10.97 7.45 -9.85
N GLU A 112 9.64 7.58 -9.88
CA GLU A 112 8.98 8.76 -10.46
C GLU A 112 9.30 10.05 -9.69
N VAL A 113 9.35 9.99 -8.36
CA VAL A 113 9.71 11.13 -7.51
C VAL A 113 11.14 11.58 -7.83
N LEU A 114 12.11 10.67 -7.85
CA LEU A 114 13.51 10.98 -8.18
C LEU A 114 13.64 11.59 -9.59
N ALA A 115 12.90 11.06 -10.57
CA ALA A 115 12.90 11.61 -11.92
C ALA A 115 12.36 13.04 -11.97
N ARG A 116 11.29 13.33 -11.22
CA ARG A 116 10.73 14.68 -11.11
C ARG A 116 11.66 15.64 -10.38
N GLU A 117 12.33 15.18 -9.32
CA GLU A 117 13.34 15.98 -8.62
C GLU A 117 14.47 16.40 -9.57
N GLY A 118 14.99 15.47 -10.39
CA GLY A 118 16.00 15.80 -11.41
C GLY A 118 15.51 16.81 -12.46
N MET A 119 14.25 16.71 -12.90
CA MET A 119 13.67 17.71 -13.82
C MET A 119 13.55 19.09 -13.17
N ILE A 120 13.22 19.16 -11.87
CA ILE A 120 13.14 20.41 -11.13
C ILE A 120 14.54 21.07 -11.07
N GLU A 121 15.58 20.30 -10.74
CA GLU A 121 16.96 20.81 -10.69
C GLU A 121 17.41 21.36 -12.05
N GLU A 122 17.07 20.68 -13.15
CA GLU A 122 17.38 21.14 -14.51
C GLU A 122 16.68 22.48 -14.83
N LEU A 123 15.39 22.59 -14.53
CA LEU A 123 14.61 23.81 -14.73
C LEU A 123 15.11 24.97 -13.84
N GLU A 124 15.50 24.69 -12.60
CA GLU A 124 16.11 25.69 -11.74
C GLU A 124 17.42 26.23 -12.33
N GLY A 125 18.25 25.35 -12.90
CA GLY A 125 19.46 25.73 -13.63
C GLY A 125 19.16 26.59 -14.87
N GLU A 126 18.13 26.26 -15.64
CA GLU A 126 17.67 27.09 -16.76
C GLU A 126 17.22 28.48 -16.32
N VAL A 127 16.46 28.56 -15.23
CA VAL A 127 15.99 29.84 -14.67
C VAL A 127 17.17 30.71 -14.26
N VAL A 128 18.22 30.15 -13.66
CA VAL A 128 19.43 30.90 -13.30
C VAL A 128 20.12 31.45 -14.56
N ARG A 129 20.34 30.62 -15.58
CA ARG A 129 20.96 31.05 -16.85
C ARG A 129 20.16 32.16 -17.53
N LEU A 130 18.83 32.05 -17.53
CA LEU A 130 17.97 33.08 -18.11
C LEU A 130 18.05 34.40 -17.33
N LYS A 131 18.11 34.36 -16.00
CA LYS A 131 18.30 35.56 -15.17
C LYS A 131 19.62 36.26 -15.45
N GLU A 132 20.71 35.49 -15.58
CA GLU A 132 22.02 36.04 -15.95
C GLU A 132 21.96 36.71 -17.33
N ARG A 133 21.35 36.05 -18.31
CA ARG A 133 21.20 36.60 -19.66
C ARG A 133 20.38 37.89 -19.68
N VAL A 134 19.30 37.97 -18.89
CA VAL A 134 18.52 39.20 -18.75
C VAL A 134 19.38 40.33 -18.16
N SER A 135 20.17 40.05 -17.12
CA SER A 135 21.07 41.04 -16.50
C SER A 135 22.13 41.56 -17.49
N GLU A 136 22.70 40.68 -18.31
CA GLU A 136 23.63 41.07 -19.38
C GLU A 136 22.99 42.03 -20.39
N LEU A 137 21.80 41.68 -20.88
CA LEU A 137 21.05 42.48 -21.85
C LEU A 137 20.64 43.84 -21.27
N GLU A 138 20.26 43.90 -19.99
CA GLU A 138 20.00 45.16 -19.29
C GLU A 138 21.27 46.03 -19.19
N GLY A 139 22.43 45.41 -18.96
CA GLY A 139 23.72 46.09 -18.98
C GLY A 139 24.08 46.65 -20.36
N GLU A 140 23.89 45.87 -21.41
CA GLU A 140 24.08 46.32 -22.80
C GLU A 140 23.14 47.46 -23.17
N LYS A 141 21.85 47.36 -22.80
CA LYS A 141 20.87 48.41 -22.99
C LYS A 141 21.32 49.72 -22.34
N LYS A 142 21.75 49.70 -21.08
CA LYS A 142 22.25 50.91 -20.38
C LYS A 142 23.47 51.53 -21.06
N LYS A 143 24.38 50.71 -21.59
CA LYS A 143 25.54 51.20 -22.35
C LYS A 143 25.11 51.90 -23.62
N LEU A 144 24.19 51.31 -24.37
CA LEU A 144 23.63 51.90 -25.59
C LEU A 144 22.88 53.19 -25.30
N GLU A 145 22.05 53.23 -24.26
CA GLU A 145 21.38 54.46 -23.81
C GLU A 145 22.39 55.58 -23.46
N GLY A 146 23.48 55.23 -22.78
CA GLY A 146 24.57 56.16 -22.48
C GLY A 146 25.25 56.70 -23.74
N LEU A 147 25.57 55.82 -24.70
CA LEU A 147 26.17 56.22 -25.99
C LEU A 147 25.23 57.13 -26.79
N VAL A 148 23.94 56.80 -26.85
CA VAL A 148 22.92 57.64 -27.51
C VAL A 148 22.89 59.03 -26.86
N SER A 149 22.82 59.11 -25.53
CA SER A 149 22.80 60.40 -24.83
C SER A 149 24.08 61.21 -25.06
N SER A 150 25.25 60.56 -25.11
CA SER A 150 26.51 61.23 -25.44
C SER A 150 26.54 61.77 -26.87
N LEU A 151 26.04 60.99 -27.83
CA LEU A 151 25.92 61.43 -29.22
C LEU A 151 24.94 62.59 -29.37
N GLU A 152 23.78 62.54 -28.70
CA GLU A 152 22.82 63.65 -28.68
C GLU A 152 23.46 64.94 -28.19
N LYS A 153 24.20 64.91 -27.07
CA LYS A 153 24.91 66.09 -26.55
C LYS A 153 25.98 66.62 -27.51
N LEU A 154 26.73 65.73 -28.16
CA LEU A 154 27.75 66.13 -29.14
C LEU A 154 27.11 66.84 -30.34
N ILE A 155 26.00 66.29 -30.87
CA ILE A 155 25.29 66.87 -32.01
C ILE A 155 24.62 68.19 -31.60
N GLU A 156 24.04 68.28 -30.40
CA GLU A 156 23.44 69.53 -29.87
C GLU A 156 24.47 70.66 -29.71
N GLY A 157 25.70 70.32 -29.33
CA GLY A 157 26.81 71.28 -29.20
C GLY A 157 27.40 71.75 -30.54
N ASP A 158 27.21 71.01 -31.63
CA ASP A 158 27.75 71.37 -32.94
C ASP A 158 26.90 72.45 -33.62
N ILE A 159 27.54 73.57 -33.98
CA ILE A 159 26.90 74.72 -34.61
C ILE A 159 26.17 74.38 -35.90
N ASN A 160 26.59 73.33 -36.63
CA ASN A 160 25.98 72.92 -37.87
C ASN A 160 24.63 72.21 -37.67
N TYR A 161 24.40 71.62 -36.49
CA TYR A 161 23.16 70.90 -36.17
C TYR A 161 22.28 71.68 -35.17
N LYS A 162 22.80 72.72 -34.53
CA LYS A 162 22.04 73.62 -33.64
C LYS A 162 20.73 74.16 -34.23
N PRO A 163 20.60 74.50 -35.54
CA PRO A 163 19.31 74.88 -36.11
C PRO A 163 18.23 73.80 -35.96
N TYR A 164 18.59 72.51 -36.07
CA TYR A 164 17.65 71.41 -35.92
C TYR A 164 17.04 71.38 -34.51
N PHE A 165 17.86 71.51 -33.45
CA PHE A 165 17.36 71.50 -32.07
C PHE A 165 16.52 72.73 -31.72
N ILE A 166 16.90 73.92 -32.20
CA ILE A 166 16.10 75.14 -32.04
C ILE A 166 14.74 74.96 -32.71
N LEU A 167 14.73 74.47 -33.96
CA LEU A 167 13.50 74.23 -34.71
C LEU A 167 12.67 73.09 -34.13
N LYS A 168 13.28 72.07 -33.50
CA LYS A 168 12.55 71.01 -32.78
C LYS A 168 11.73 71.56 -31.60
N GLY A 169 12.23 72.60 -30.92
CA GLY A 169 11.50 73.24 -29.80
C GLY A 169 10.52 74.32 -30.22
N VAL A 170 10.84 75.10 -31.26
CA VAL A 170 10.07 76.29 -31.68
C VAL A 170 9.18 76.02 -32.91
N GLY A 171 9.39 74.90 -33.61
CA GLY A 171 8.70 74.47 -34.83
C GLY A 171 9.20 75.20 -36.10
N ARG A 172 9.14 76.54 -36.08
CA ARG A 172 9.60 77.41 -37.17
C ARG A 172 10.15 78.72 -36.61
N CYS A 173 11.14 79.30 -37.28
CA CYS A 173 11.66 80.62 -36.92
C CYS A 173 12.32 81.32 -38.11
N ARG A 174 12.56 82.62 -37.97
CA ARG A 174 13.26 83.41 -38.98
C ARG A 174 14.77 83.21 -38.88
N MET A 175 15.45 83.36 -40.01
CA MET A 175 16.90 83.19 -40.12
C MET A 175 17.68 84.19 -39.24
N SER A 176 17.14 85.40 -39.04
CA SER A 176 17.66 86.40 -38.11
C SER A 176 17.58 85.96 -36.64
N ASP A 177 16.52 85.22 -36.28
CA ASP A 177 16.31 84.74 -34.92
C ASP A 177 17.19 83.53 -34.64
N LEU A 178 17.36 82.64 -35.62
CA LEU A 178 18.37 81.58 -35.59
C LEU A 178 19.76 82.14 -35.38
N ALA A 179 20.14 83.18 -36.14
CA ALA A 179 21.46 83.81 -36.02
C ALA A 179 21.71 84.36 -34.60
N LYS A 180 20.71 85.03 -34.03
CA LYS A 180 20.76 85.52 -32.63
C LYS A 180 20.88 84.39 -31.61
N THR A 181 20.03 83.36 -31.70
CA THR A 181 20.03 82.23 -30.76
C THR A 181 21.29 81.36 -30.88
N MET A 182 21.85 81.25 -32.08
CA MET A 182 23.08 80.51 -32.33
C MET A 182 24.34 81.31 -31.99
N GLY A 183 24.25 82.65 -31.92
CA GLY A 183 25.38 83.54 -31.67
C GLY A 183 26.33 83.67 -32.87
N VAL A 184 25.81 83.55 -34.09
CA VAL A 184 26.60 83.60 -35.34
C VAL A 184 26.00 84.61 -36.32
N THR A 185 26.72 84.93 -37.40
CA THR A 185 26.21 85.84 -38.42
C THR A 185 25.11 85.18 -39.27
N GLU A 186 24.18 85.98 -39.81
CA GLU A 186 23.13 85.46 -40.70
C GLU A 186 23.69 84.79 -41.97
N GLY A 187 24.85 85.24 -42.47
CA GLY A 187 25.52 84.59 -43.60
C GLY A 187 25.98 83.16 -43.27
N GLN A 188 26.46 82.93 -42.05
CA GLN A 188 26.81 81.59 -41.57
C GLN A 188 25.57 80.71 -41.39
N VAL A 189 24.47 81.25 -40.84
CA VAL A 189 23.20 80.53 -40.73
C VAL A 189 22.67 80.14 -42.11
N ARG A 190 22.70 81.07 -43.08
CA ARG A 190 22.27 80.80 -44.47
C ARG A 190 23.01 79.61 -45.08
N LEU A 191 24.33 79.54 -44.91
CA LEU A 191 25.14 78.42 -45.42
C LEU A 191 24.81 77.09 -44.74
N ILE A 192 24.62 77.10 -43.42
CA ILE A 192 24.29 75.90 -42.64
C ILE A 192 22.89 75.40 -43.03
N VAL A 193 21.89 76.29 -43.02
CA VAL A 193 20.50 75.95 -43.33
C VAL A 193 20.34 75.51 -44.79
N ALA A 194 21.03 76.14 -45.75
CA ALA A 194 21.01 75.70 -47.15
C ALA A 194 21.61 74.29 -47.32
N ARG A 195 22.60 73.92 -46.49
CA ARG A 195 23.14 72.55 -46.48
C ARG A 195 22.12 71.57 -45.87
N MET A 196 21.49 71.94 -44.75
CA MET A 196 20.47 71.12 -44.09
C MET A 196 19.24 70.92 -44.98
N GLU A 197 18.85 71.93 -45.75
CA GLU A 197 17.76 71.84 -46.72
C GLU A 197 18.10 70.87 -47.86
N LYS A 198 19.33 70.91 -48.38
CA LYS A 198 19.81 69.91 -49.36
C LYS A 198 19.81 68.49 -48.80
N MET A 199 20.07 68.34 -47.51
CA MET A 199 19.98 67.05 -46.81
C MET A 199 18.54 66.64 -46.49
N GLY A 200 17.55 67.50 -46.79
CA GLY A 200 16.14 67.24 -46.54
C GLY A 200 15.69 67.45 -45.10
N ILE A 201 16.54 67.98 -44.21
CA ILE A 201 16.29 68.11 -42.76
C ILE A 201 15.33 69.28 -42.45
N VAL A 202 15.43 70.35 -43.23
CA VAL A 202 14.66 71.59 -43.06
C VAL A 202 14.07 72.03 -44.40
N LYS A 203 13.00 72.82 -44.37
CA LYS A 203 12.40 73.47 -45.55
C LYS A 203 12.54 75.00 -45.38
N LEU A 204 13.04 75.68 -46.41
CA LEU A 204 13.07 77.14 -46.47
C LEU A 204 11.80 77.70 -47.12
N SER A 205 11.29 78.80 -46.58
CA SER A 205 10.20 79.58 -47.14
C SER A 205 10.53 81.06 -46.99
N GLY A 206 11.33 81.59 -47.92
CA GLY A 206 11.88 82.94 -47.82
C GLY A 206 12.91 83.04 -46.69
N GLU A 207 12.64 83.87 -45.68
CA GLU A 207 13.49 84.02 -44.49
C GLU A 207 13.12 83.08 -43.34
N GLU A 208 12.05 82.29 -43.48
CA GLU A 208 11.62 81.31 -42.48
C GLU A 208 12.20 79.93 -42.74
N VAL A 209 12.61 79.28 -41.66
CA VAL A 209 13.12 77.91 -41.63
C VAL A 209 12.21 77.08 -40.74
N LYS A 210 11.86 75.86 -41.18
CA LYS A 210 11.12 74.87 -40.39
C LYS A 210 11.69 73.47 -40.60
N LEU A 211 11.44 72.55 -39.66
CA LEU A 211 11.79 71.15 -39.87
C LEU A 211 10.98 70.56 -41.03
N ASN A 212 11.61 69.64 -41.76
CA ASN A 212 10.92 68.85 -42.76
C ASN A 212 10.30 67.61 -42.12
N GLU A 213 9.01 67.66 -41.78
CA GLU A 213 8.29 66.56 -41.12
C GLU A 213 8.33 65.25 -41.94
N GLU A 214 8.33 65.35 -43.28
CA GLU A 214 8.44 64.20 -44.20
C GLU A 214 9.77 63.43 -44.07
N PHE A 215 10.85 64.09 -43.62
CA PHE A 215 12.17 63.47 -43.49
C PHE A 215 12.30 62.59 -42.24
N PHE A 216 11.54 62.88 -41.19
CA PHE A 216 11.65 62.20 -39.89
C PHE A 216 10.66 61.03 -39.73
N GLY A 217 9.81 60.76 -40.73
CA GLY A 217 8.95 59.57 -40.77
C GLY A 217 7.96 59.46 -39.61
N VAL A 218 7.44 60.60 -39.12
CA VAL A 218 6.39 60.62 -38.09
C VAL A 218 5.04 60.72 -38.79
N ASP A 219 4.38 59.58 -38.99
CA ASP A 219 2.91 59.47 -39.02
C ASP A 219 2.45 58.96 -37.64
#